data_AF-A0A0M0HZD3-F1
#
_entry.id   AF-A0A0M0HZD3-F1
#
_cell.length_a   1.000
_cell.length_b   1.000
_cell.length_c   1.000
_cell.angle_alpha   90.00
_cell.angle_beta   90.00
_cell.angle_gamma   90.00
#
_symmetry.space_group_name_H-M   'P 1'
#
loop_
_entity.id
_entity.type
_entity.pdbx_description
1 polymer ?
#
loop_
_entity_poly.entity_id
_entity_poly.type
_entity_poly.pdbx_seq_one_letter_code
_entity_poly.pdbx_strand_id
1 'polypeptide(L)'
;MKSHYQNLMSDIRGVYELFLNNATLNTDLEIKYLHNLIPDLERSHAMTGGTLESLIQAISHAAKLGLTLSPDKGLATLSAITTSNNSLEYYLDVPLAGIEVTMSRITEYKLAYLDVVTGDDGIGWSGDVFGTNCPVKAPVKNEMIKGAICIIEVPNGDSLVTTITIRELKELSRLSSGDLKSLSPEFAKRHVFKRALKNLIAPPHSLMSELQQATKDIDIALFNHNREFSTQA
;
A
#
# COMPACT_ATOMS: atom_id res chain seq x y z
N MET A 1 35.81 13.03 -5.74
CA MET A 1 34.90 11.87 -5.88
C MET A 1 33.82 12.02 -4.82
N LYS A 2 32.55 12.15 -5.20
CA LYS A 2 31.45 12.10 -4.24
C LYS A 2 31.39 10.68 -3.65
N SER A 3 31.13 10.54 -2.35
CA SER A 3 30.93 9.22 -1.75
C SER A 3 29.69 8.55 -2.37
N HIS A 4 29.63 7.22 -2.38
CA HIS A 4 28.49 6.46 -2.92
C HIS A 4 27.14 6.97 -2.36
N TYR A 5 27.12 7.28 -1.07
CA TYR A 5 26.02 7.93 -0.36
C TYR A 5 25.64 9.32 -0.90
N GLN A 6 26.62 10.16 -1.25
CA GLN A 6 26.35 11.50 -1.80
C GLN A 6 25.72 11.45 -3.19
N ASN A 7 26.01 10.41 -3.98
CA ASN A 7 25.34 10.19 -5.26
C ASN A 7 23.89 9.73 -5.02
N LEU A 8 23.69 8.73 -4.16
CA LEU A 8 22.34 8.26 -3.78
C LEU A 8 21.42 9.39 -3.29
N MET A 9 21.91 10.22 -2.36
CA MET A 9 21.12 11.34 -1.85
C MET A 9 20.84 12.42 -2.90
N SER A 10 21.74 12.59 -3.88
CA SER A 10 21.53 13.49 -5.02
C SER A 10 20.44 12.95 -5.95
N ASP A 11 20.43 11.65 -6.21
CA ASP A 11 19.44 10.98 -7.06
C ASP A 11 18.05 11.03 -6.40
N ILE A 12 17.97 10.71 -5.10
CA ILE A 12 16.73 10.82 -4.31
C ILE A 12 16.21 12.26 -4.31
N ARG A 13 17.08 13.25 -4.11
CA ARG A 13 16.69 14.66 -4.16
C ARG A 13 16.11 15.03 -5.51
N GLY A 14 16.75 14.61 -6.61
CA GLY A 14 16.25 14.83 -7.97
C GLY A 14 14.85 14.23 -8.16
N VAL A 15 14.57 13.05 -7.59
CA VAL A 15 13.25 12.44 -7.63
C VAL A 15 12.20 13.31 -6.92
N TYR A 16 12.43 13.76 -5.69
CA TYR A 16 11.48 14.63 -4.99
C TYR A 16 11.29 15.99 -5.69
N GLU A 17 12.36 16.56 -6.27
CA GLU A 17 12.30 17.80 -7.03
C GLU A 17 11.49 17.68 -8.33
N LEU A 18 11.52 16.53 -8.99
CA LEU A 18 10.69 16.27 -10.17
C LEU A 18 9.19 16.18 -9.83
N PHE A 19 8.84 15.74 -8.62
CA PHE A 19 7.45 15.53 -8.20
C PHE A 19 6.92 16.60 -7.24
N LEU A 20 7.67 17.70 -7.05
CA LEU A 20 7.32 18.84 -6.20
C LEU A 20 5.95 19.47 -6.56
N ASN A 21 5.56 19.42 -7.83
CA ASN A 21 4.26 19.92 -8.29
C ASN A 21 3.06 19.04 -7.90
N ASN A 22 3.29 17.78 -7.52
CA ASN A 22 2.24 16.82 -7.16
C ASN A 22 2.09 16.64 -5.65
N ALA A 23 2.99 17.23 -4.84
CA ALA A 23 3.21 16.80 -3.48
C ALA A 23 2.84 17.88 -2.45
N THR A 24 1.98 17.49 -1.51
CA THR A 24 1.85 18.10 -0.17
C THR A 24 3.10 17.83 0.71
N LEU A 25 4.16 17.26 0.14
CA LEU A 25 5.37 16.87 0.85
C LEU A 25 6.35 18.04 0.96
N ASN A 26 6.92 18.18 2.15
CA ASN A 26 8.06 19.06 2.36
C ASN A 26 9.34 18.29 2.01
N THR A 27 9.87 18.52 0.82
CA THR A 27 11.09 17.87 0.31
C THR A 27 12.26 17.93 1.30
N ASP A 28 12.48 19.06 1.97
CA ASP A 28 13.60 19.21 2.91
C ASP A 28 13.45 18.30 4.14
N LEU A 29 12.22 18.13 4.64
CA LEU A 29 11.93 17.23 5.75
C LEU A 29 12.10 15.75 5.35
N GLU A 30 11.62 15.36 4.17
CA GLU A 30 11.77 14.00 3.65
C GLU A 30 13.25 13.65 3.41
N ILE A 31 14.00 14.56 2.80
CA ILE A 31 15.44 14.38 2.56
C ILE A 31 16.20 14.29 3.88
N LYS A 32 15.85 15.12 4.87
CA LYS A 32 16.45 15.05 6.21
C LYS A 32 16.14 13.72 6.90
N TYR A 33 14.91 13.21 6.76
CA TYR A 33 14.54 11.90 7.29
C TYR A 33 15.35 10.78 6.63
N LEU A 34 15.41 10.77 5.29
CA LEU A 34 16.18 9.78 4.53
C LEU A 34 17.69 9.84 4.83
N HIS A 35 18.23 11.03 5.08
CA HIS A 35 19.61 11.21 5.54
C HIS A 35 19.91 10.47 6.85
N ASN A 36 18.93 10.34 7.75
CA ASN A 36 19.08 9.61 9.01
C ASN A 36 18.81 8.11 8.80
N LEU A 37 17.83 7.75 7.97
CA LEU A 37 17.42 6.37 7.76
C LEU A 37 18.46 5.55 6.99
N ILE A 38 18.97 6.08 5.87
CA ILE A 38 19.86 5.34 4.96
C ILE A 38 21.15 4.85 5.63
N PRO A 39 21.87 5.65 6.44
CA PRO A 39 23.04 5.18 7.16
C PRO A 39 22.74 4.04 8.14
N ASP A 40 21.56 4.03 8.77
CA ASP A 40 21.16 2.95 9.67
C ASP A 40 20.84 1.67 8.88
N LEU A 41 20.23 1.81 7.70
CA LEU A 41 20.05 0.71 6.76
C LEU A 41 21.40 0.13 6.28
N GLU A 42 22.36 0.98 5.88
CA GLU A 42 23.71 0.57 5.47
C GLU A 42 24.51 -0.13 6.60
N ARG A 43 24.32 0.29 7.85
CA ARG A 43 24.95 -0.36 9.02
C ARG A 43 24.36 -1.74 9.29
N SER A 44 23.07 -1.91 9.04
CA SER A 44 22.37 -3.17 9.30
C SER A 44 22.67 -4.24 8.26
N HIS A 45 22.87 -3.85 6.98
CA HIS A 45 23.06 -4.77 5.86
C HIS A 45 23.96 -4.14 4.79
N ALA A 46 24.83 -4.95 4.17
CA ALA A 46 25.65 -4.49 3.05
C ALA A 46 24.77 -4.13 1.84
N MET A 47 24.79 -2.85 1.43
CA MET A 47 24.07 -2.40 0.24
C MET A 47 24.81 -2.87 -1.03
N THR A 48 24.25 -3.88 -1.68
CA THR A 48 24.65 -4.25 -3.05
C THR A 48 23.96 -3.35 -4.07
N GLY A 49 24.40 -3.36 -5.33
CA GLY A 49 23.79 -2.55 -6.40
C GLY A 49 22.28 -2.77 -6.54
N GLY A 50 21.81 -4.02 -6.49
CA GLY A 50 20.37 -4.32 -6.57
C GLY A 50 19.57 -3.84 -5.35
N THR A 51 20.17 -3.90 -4.15
CA THR A 51 19.56 -3.34 -2.94
C THR A 51 19.37 -1.82 -3.07
N LEU A 52 20.36 -1.13 -3.63
CA LEU A 52 20.29 0.31 -3.87
C LEU A 52 19.20 0.69 -4.88
N GLU A 53 19.12 -0.04 -5.99
CA GLU A 53 18.11 0.19 -7.03
C GLU A 53 16.69 0.02 -6.49
N SER A 54 16.44 -1.05 -5.73
CA SER A 54 15.13 -1.28 -5.09
C SER A 54 14.76 -0.17 -4.09
N LEU A 55 15.73 0.34 -3.34
CA LEU A 55 15.53 1.45 -2.41
C LEU A 55 15.15 2.74 -3.13
N ILE A 56 15.89 3.09 -4.19
CA ILE A 56 15.59 4.28 -5.01
C ILE A 56 14.20 4.14 -5.64
N GLN A 57 13.86 2.95 -6.13
CA GLN A 57 12.55 2.69 -6.71
C GLN A 57 11.42 2.86 -5.66
N ALA A 58 11.56 2.28 -4.47
CA ALA A 58 10.58 2.41 -3.39
C ALA A 58 10.38 3.87 -2.95
N ILE A 59 11.47 4.64 -2.82
CA ILE A 59 11.42 6.07 -2.51
C ILE A 59 10.77 6.86 -3.66
N SER A 60 11.05 6.48 -4.90
CA SER A 60 10.44 7.09 -6.08
C SER A 60 8.94 6.87 -6.14
N HIS A 61 8.47 5.66 -5.80
CA HIS A 61 7.04 5.39 -5.63
C HIS A 61 6.44 6.32 -4.56
N ALA A 62 7.08 6.47 -3.40
CA ALA A 62 6.58 7.33 -2.32
C ALA A 62 6.48 8.80 -2.77
N ALA A 63 7.51 9.31 -3.42
CA ALA A 63 7.55 10.69 -3.93
C ALA A 63 6.48 10.95 -5.00
N LYS A 64 6.33 10.05 -5.97
CA LYS A 64 5.28 10.15 -7.01
C LYS A 64 3.88 10.07 -6.43
N LEU A 65 3.69 9.22 -5.44
CA LEU A 65 2.44 9.13 -4.69
C LEU A 65 2.26 10.31 -3.76
N GLY A 66 3.24 11.21 -3.58
CA GLY A 66 3.17 12.30 -2.61
C GLY A 66 2.95 11.81 -1.18
N LEU A 67 3.48 10.64 -0.82
CA LEU A 67 3.41 10.05 0.51
C LEU A 67 4.73 10.26 1.26
N THR A 68 4.61 10.66 2.52
CA THR A 68 5.75 10.83 3.42
C THR A 68 6.20 9.48 3.94
N LEU A 69 7.51 9.29 4.04
CA LEU A 69 8.11 8.12 4.68
C LEU A 69 8.31 8.31 6.18
N SER A 70 7.90 9.47 6.72
CA SER A 70 8.03 9.78 8.14
C SER A 70 7.06 8.91 8.96
N PRO A 71 7.56 8.20 9.98
CA PRO A 71 6.78 7.19 10.70
C PRO A 71 5.65 7.79 11.55
N ASP A 72 5.74 9.07 11.94
CA ASP A 72 4.70 9.78 12.70
C ASP A 72 3.40 9.96 11.92
N LYS A 73 3.47 9.96 10.58
CA LYS A 73 2.31 10.13 9.71
C LYS A 73 1.68 8.81 9.29
N GLY A 74 2.44 7.71 9.31
CA GLY A 74 1.95 6.36 8.97
C GLY A 74 1.38 6.23 7.56
N LEU A 75 1.81 7.08 6.61
CA LEU A 75 1.27 7.11 5.24
C LEU A 75 2.01 6.18 4.28
N ALA A 76 3.29 5.94 4.51
CA ALA A 76 4.07 4.93 3.81
C ALA A 76 5.27 4.51 4.67
N THR A 77 5.71 3.27 4.48
CA THR A 77 6.88 2.71 5.17
C THR A 77 7.74 1.93 4.19
N LEU A 78 9.06 1.93 4.39
CA LEU A 78 9.97 1.08 3.64
C LEU A 78 10.03 -0.29 4.31
N SER A 79 9.69 -1.32 3.55
CA SER A 79 9.75 -2.72 3.99
C SER A 79 10.90 -3.42 3.30
N ALA A 80 11.81 -3.96 4.09
CA ALA A 80 12.94 -4.75 3.62
C ALA A 80 12.53 -6.24 3.59
N ILE A 81 12.71 -6.90 2.44
CA ILE A 81 12.40 -8.31 2.25
C ILE A 81 13.67 -9.01 1.74
N THR A 82 14.06 -10.09 2.43
CA THR A 82 15.18 -10.92 2.00
C THR A 82 14.72 -11.84 0.86
N THR A 83 15.41 -11.79 -0.28
CA THR A 83 15.09 -12.63 -1.44
C THR A 83 15.74 -14.02 -1.30
N SER A 84 15.40 -14.96 -2.19
CA SER A 84 16.00 -16.31 -2.23
C SER A 84 17.52 -16.33 -2.42
N ASN A 85 18.09 -15.29 -3.02
CA ASN A 85 19.55 -15.20 -3.20
C ASN A 85 20.25 -14.57 -1.98
N ASN A 86 19.52 -14.37 -0.87
CA ASN A 86 19.97 -13.72 0.35
C ASN A 86 20.34 -12.23 0.16
N SER A 87 19.88 -11.60 -0.91
CA SER A 87 19.90 -10.14 -1.07
C SER A 87 18.74 -9.50 -0.32
N LEU A 88 18.93 -8.26 0.09
CA LEU A 88 17.88 -7.43 0.63
C LEU A 88 17.29 -6.57 -0.49
N GLU A 89 15.97 -6.58 -0.63
CA GLU A 89 15.23 -5.68 -1.52
C GLU A 89 14.25 -4.83 -0.71
N TYR A 90 14.15 -3.56 -1.07
CA TYR A 90 13.26 -2.60 -0.43
C TYR A 90 12.00 -2.40 -1.27
N TYR A 91 10.86 -2.43 -0.59
CA TYR A 91 9.54 -2.22 -1.16
C TYR A 91 8.82 -1.11 -0.41
N LEU A 92 7.97 -0.37 -1.12
CA LEU A 92 7.08 0.61 -0.50
C LEU A 92 5.84 -0.09 0.05
N ASP A 93 5.71 -0.13 1.37
CA ASP A 93 4.47 -0.51 2.01
C ASP A 93 3.56 0.72 2.15
N VAL A 94 2.38 0.67 1.55
CA VAL A 94 1.36 1.73 1.65
C VAL A 94 0.21 1.22 2.53
N PRO A 95 0.14 1.66 3.80
CA PRO A 95 -0.98 1.37 4.70
C PRO A 95 -2.31 1.92 4.17
N LEU A 96 -3.42 1.55 4.82
CA LEU A 96 -4.75 2.00 4.42
C LEU A 96 -4.83 3.54 4.34
N ALA A 97 -4.30 4.24 5.34
CA ALA A 97 -4.27 5.71 5.37
C ALA A 97 -3.55 6.31 4.15
N GLY A 98 -2.44 5.71 3.72
CA GLY A 98 -1.71 6.13 2.52
C GLY A 98 -2.51 5.91 1.24
N ILE A 99 -3.23 4.79 1.15
CA ILE A 99 -4.13 4.49 0.02
C ILE A 99 -5.25 5.53 -0.04
N GLU A 100 -5.90 5.81 1.09
CA GLU A 100 -7.01 6.78 1.18
C GLU A 100 -6.58 8.20 0.80
N VAL A 101 -5.44 8.67 1.31
CA VAL A 101 -4.88 10.00 0.97
C VAL A 101 -4.47 10.10 -0.49
N THR A 102 -4.01 9.00 -1.09
CA THR A 102 -3.71 8.97 -2.53
C THR A 102 -4.98 8.99 -3.35
N MET A 103 -5.97 8.17 -2.99
CA MET A 103 -7.26 8.10 -3.68
C MET A 103 -8.03 9.42 -3.59
N SER A 104 -7.94 10.16 -2.48
CA SER A 104 -8.61 11.47 -2.36
C SER A 104 -8.06 12.54 -3.33
N ARG A 105 -6.87 12.31 -3.90
CA ARG A 105 -6.26 13.19 -4.92
C ARG A 105 -6.60 12.75 -6.35
N ILE A 106 -7.19 11.58 -6.53
CA ILE A 106 -7.63 11.08 -7.83
C ILE A 106 -9.09 11.52 -7.99
N THR A 107 -9.32 12.46 -8.90
CA THR A 107 -10.63 13.13 -9.06
C THR A 107 -11.68 12.27 -9.77
N GLU A 108 -11.21 11.27 -10.52
CA GLU A 108 -12.00 10.42 -11.40
C GLU A 108 -12.76 9.34 -10.64
N TYR A 109 -12.29 8.96 -9.46
CA TYR A 109 -12.84 7.88 -8.66
C TYR A 109 -13.19 8.39 -7.27
N LYS A 110 -14.33 7.95 -6.73
CA LYS A 110 -14.74 8.31 -5.38
C LYS A 110 -14.96 7.08 -4.53
N LEU A 111 -14.26 7.01 -3.39
CA LEU A 111 -14.51 5.98 -2.40
C LEU A 111 -15.86 6.27 -1.72
N ALA A 112 -16.89 5.53 -2.10
CA ALA A 112 -18.24 5.69 -1.56
C ALA A 112 -18.42 4.95 -0.24
N TYR A 113 -17.80 3.77 -0.11
CA TYR A 113 -17.94 2.94 1.07
C TYR A 113 -16.72 2.03 1.31
N LEU A 114 -16.31 1.89 2.57
CA LEU A 114 -15.27 0.95 2.98
C LEU A 114 -15.50 0.48 4.42
N ASP A 115 -15.92 -0.78 4.57
CA ASP A 115 -16.11 -1.32 5.92
C ASP A 115 -15.85 -2.81 6.06
N VAL A 116 -15.74 -3.23 7.31
CA VAL A 116 -15.68 -4.65 7.70
C VAL A 116 -17.06 -5.16 8.05
N VAL A 117 -17.25 -6.45 7.84
CA VAL A 117 -18.49 -7.16 8.16
C VAL A 117 -18.22 -8.02 9.40
N THR A 118 -18.99 -7.82 10.46
CA THR A 118 -18.85 -8.51 11.74
C THR A 118 -20.15 -9.20 12.15
N GLY A 119 -20.07 -10.20 13.03
CA GLY A 119 -21.26 -10.81 13.67
C GLY A 119 -22.03 -11.81 12.80
N ASP A 120 -23.34 -11.93 13.08
CA ASP A 120 -24.33 -12.76 12.35
C ASP A 120 -24.90 -12.06 11.11
N ASP A 121 -24.47 -10.82 10.86
CA ASP A 121 -24.91 -10.04 9.72
C ASP A 121 -24.31 -10.60 8.43
N GLY A 122 -25.16 -11.20 7.60
CA GLY A 122 -24.83 -11.57 6.23
C GLY A 122 -24.68 -10.32 5.36
N ILE A 123 -23.80 -10.39 4.35
CA ILE A 123 -23.71 -9.34 3.33
C ILE A 123 -24.92 -9.51 2.40
N GLY A 124 -25.98 -8.75 2.65
CA GLY A 124 -27.11 -8.61 1.74
C GLY A 124 -27.02 -7.26 1.02
N TRP A 125 -26.82 -7.26 -0.29
CA TRP A 125 -27.04 -6.07 -1.09
C TRP A 125 -28.50 -6.05 -1.54
N SER A 126 -29.31 -5.22 -0.89
CA SER A 126 -30.65 -4.85 -1.36
C SER A 126 -30.59 -3.41 -1.89
N GLY A 127 -29.81 -3.21 -2.95
CA GLY A 127 -29.82 -1.97 -3.73
C GLY A 127 -30.54 -2.24 -5.03
N ASP A 128 -31.62 -1.51 -5.29
CA ASP A 128 -32.11 -1.37 -6.65
C ASP A 128 -31.01 -0.66 -7.46
N VAL A 129 -30.89 -0.96 -8.75
CA VAL A 129 -29.82 -0.47 -9.65
C VAL A 129 -29.79 1.08 -9.71
N PHE A 130 -30.80 1.75 -9.14
CA PHE A 130 -30.98 3.20 -9.09
C PHE A 130 -31.08 3.82 -7.69
N GLY A 131 -30.84 3.10 -6.60
CA GLY A 131 -31.10 3.60 -5.24
C GLY A 131 -30.06 3.20 -4.19
N THR A 132 -29.14 4.11 -3.89
CA THR A 132 -28.24 4.01 -2.73
C THR A 132 -28.99 4.37 -1.44
N ASN A 133 -29.37 3.36 -0.65
CA ASN A 133 -29.59 3.53 0.79
C ASN A 133 -29.34 2.20 1.49
N CYS A 134 -28.14 2.06 2.06
CA CYS A 134 -27.84 1.00 3.02
C CYS A 134 -27.58 1.65 4.38
N PRO A 135 -28.36 1.35 5.43
CA PRO A 135 -28.07 1.87 6.77
C PRO A 135 -26.82 1.17 7.31
N VAL A 136 -25.75 1.94 7.47
CA VAL A 136 -24.47 1.49 8.01
C VAL A 136 -24.52 1.62 9.53
N LYS A 137 -24.29 0.51 10.26
CA LYS A 137 -24.00 0.56 11.70
C LYS A 137 -22.50 0.50 11.91
N ALA A 138 -22.02 1.27 12.88
CA ALA A 138 -20.60 1.31 13.25
C ALA A 138 -20.12 -0.09 13.70
N PRO A 139 -18.89 -0.49 13.33
CA PRO A 139 -18.34 -1.78 13.72
C PRO A 139 -18.23 -1.91 15.24
N VAL A 140 -18.79 -2.98 15.80
CA VAL A 140 -18.70 -3.29 17.22
C VAL A 140 -17.32 -3.90 17.49
N LYS A 141 -16.53 -3.27 18.36
CA LYS A 141 -15.10 -3.56 18.62
C LYS A 141 -14.74 -5.01 19.03
N ASN A 142 -15.71 -5.88 19.28
CA ASN A 142 -15.50 -7.24 19.81
C ASN A 142 -16.07 -8.37 18.94
N GLU A 143 -16.55 -8.09 17.74
CA GLU A 143 -17.16 -9.10 16.89
C GLU A 143 -16.17 -9.71 15.89
N MET A 144 -16.34 -11.02 15.62
CA MET A 144 -15.49 -11.75 14.68
C MET A 144 -15.68 -11.21 13.25
N ILE A 145 -14.59 -10.84 12.59
CA ILE A 145 -14.59 -10.40 11.18
C ILE A 145 -15.04 -11.57 10.28
N LYS A 146 -16.05 -11.33 9.45
CA LYS A 146 -16.59 -12.25 8.43
C LYS A 146 -16.16 -11.87 7.01
N GLY A 147 -15.75 -10.63 6.80
CA GLY A 147 -15.28 -10.12 5.52
C GLY A 147 -15.09 -8.61 5.53
N ALA A 148 -14.88 -8.04 4.36
CA ALA A 148 -14.90 -6.61 4.13
C ALA A 148 -15.47 -6.28 2.75
N ILE A 149 -15.95 -5.05 2.60
CA ILE A 149 -16.58 -4.52 1.39
C ILE A 149 -16.01 -3.13 1.09
N CYS A 150 -15.79 -2.87 -0.19
CA CYS A 150 -15.38 -1.60 -0.74
C CYS A 150 -16.28 -1.25 -1.92
N ILE A 151 -16.75 0.00 -1.98
CA ILE A 151 -17.54 0.54 -3.08
C ILE A 151 -16.84 1.79 -3.60
N ILE A 152 -16.50 1.77 -4.88
CA ILE A 152 -15.88 2.90 -5.58
C ILE A 152 -16.83 3.36 -6.69
N GLU A 153 -17.23 4.62 -6.66
CA GLU A 153 -17.90 5.28 -7.77
C GLU A 153 -16.87 5.53 -8.90
N VAL A 154 -17.21 5.07 -10.10
CA VAL A 154 -16.37 5.22 -11.31
C VAL A 154 -16.89 6.39 -12.18
N PRO A 155 -16.08 6.95 -13.11
CA PRO A 155 -16.40 8.20 -13.80
C PRO A 155 -17.75 8.24 -14.55
N ASN A 156 -18.26 7.08 -14.98
CA ASN A 156 -19.52 6.97 -15.71
C ASN A 156 -20.76 6.94 -14.79
N GLY A 157 -20.57 7.06 -13.47
CA GLY A 157 -21.64 7.01 -12.47
C GLY A 157 -21.94 5.61 -11.93
N ASP A 158 -21.30 4.56 -12.47
CA ASP A 158 -21.46 3.20 -11.94
C ASP A 158 -20.74 3.04 -10.58
N SER A 159 -21.13 2.01 -9.84
CA SER A 159 -20.49 1.63 -8.59
C SER A 159 -19.79 0.29 -8.73
N LEU A 160 -18.47 0.27 -8.54
CA LEU A 160 -17.69 -0.95 -8.43
C LEU A 160 -17.76 -1.46 -6.99
N VAL A 161 -18.50 -2.55 -6.79
CA VAL A 161 -18.58 -3.24 -5.50
C VAL A 161 -17.55 -4.37 -5.45
N THR A 162 -16.66 -4.32 -4.47
CA THR A 162 -15.65 -5.35 -4.22
C THR A 162 -15.81 -5.91 -2.82
N THR A 163 -15.75 -7.23 -2.67
CA THR A 163 -15.82 -7.90 -1.38
C THR A 163 -14.64 -8.85 -1.18
N ILE A 164 -14.35 -9.14 0.08
CA ILE A 164 -13.42 -10.19 0.48
C ILE A 164 -14.00 -10.95 1.68
N THR A 165 -13.93 -12.28 1.63
CA THR A 165 -14.45 -13.15 2.68
C THR A 165 -13.41 -13.41 3.76
N ILE A 166 -13.86 -13.86 4.94
CA ILE A 166 -12.96 -14.26 6.03
C ILE A 166 -12.03 -15.41 5.64
N ARG A 167 -12.44 -16.31 4.74
CA ARG A 167 -11.58 -17.41 4.28
C ARG A 167 -10.37 -16.85 3.54
N GLU A 168 -10.61 -15.93 2.60
CA GLU A 168 -9.55 -15.25 1.86
C GLU A 168 -8.69 -14.39 2.77
N LEU A 169 -9.27 -13.66 3.72
CA LEU A 169 -8.51 -12.86 4.68
C LEU A 169 -7.58 -13.73 5.55
N LYS A 170 -8.03 -14.91 5.97
CA LYS A 170 -7.20 -15.87 6.72
C LYS A 170 -6.07 -16.42 5.86
N GLU A 171 -6.31 -16.70 4.59
CA GLU A 171 -5.26 -17.13 3.66
C GLU A 171 -4.22 -16.03 3.45
N LEU A 172 -4.66 -14.79 3.23
CA LEU A 172 -3.77 -13.64 3.09
C LEU A 172 -2.95 -13.40 4.37
N SER A 173 -3.59 -13.48 5.54
CA SER A 173 -2.92 -13.36 6.84
C SER A 173 -1.87 -14.47 7.03
N ARG A 174 -2.17 -15.71 6.63
CA ARG A 174 -1.22 -16.84 6.68
C ARG A 174 0.00 -16.62 5.77
N LEU A 175 -0.23 -16.00 4.61
CA LEU A 175 0.80 -15.69 3.62
C LEU A 175 1.51 -14.35 3.87
N SER A 176 1.18 -13.65 4.96
CA SER A 176 1.78 -12.38 5.33
C SER A 176 2.77 -12.58 6.48
N SER A 177 3.85 -11.80 6.47
CA SER A 177 4.89 -11.80 7.50
C SER A 177 4.79 -10.54 8.37
N GLY A 178 5.27 -10.60 9.62
CA GLY A 178 5.31 -9.43 10.52
C GLY A 178 3.93 -8.92 10.96
N ASP A 179 3.78 -7.59 11.07
CA ASP A 179 2.56 -6.92 11.55
C ASP A 179 1.34 -7.13 10.63
N LEU A 180 1.58 -7.46 9.36
CA LEU A 180 0.57 -7.81 8.35
C LEU A 180 -0.08 -9.17 8.61
N LYS A 181 0.41 -9.95 9.57
CA LYS A 181 -0.19 -11.25 9.93
C LYS A 181 -1.48 -11.08 10.76
N SER A 182 -1.65 -9.96 11.45
CA SER A 182 -2.80 -9.79 12.36
C SER A 182 -4.09 -9.54 11.58
N LEU A 183 -5.10 -10.39 11.81
CA LEU A 183 -6.42 -10.26 11.18
C LEU A 183 -7.23 -9.15 11.89
N SER A 184 -6.90 -7.90 11.56
CA SER A 184 -7.53 -6.70 12.11
C SER A 184 -8.56 -6.09 11.14
N PRO A 185 -9.44 -5.18 11.59
CA PRO A 185 -10.34 -4.47 10.69
C PRO A 185 -9.58 -3.67 9.62
N GLU A 186 -8.46 -3.06 10.00
CA GLU A 186 -7.61 -2.30 9.08
C GLU A 186 -6.99 -3.21 8.02
N PHE A 187 -6.51 -4.40 8.42
CA PHE A 187 -6.03 -5.41 7.48
C PHE A 187 -7.12 -5.79 6.47
N ALA A 188 -8.34 -6.06 6.93
CA ALA A 188 -9.45 -6.43 6.06
C ALA A 188 -9.84 -5.31 5.08
N LYS A 189 -9.96 -4.07 5.58
CA LYS A 189 -10.24 -2.87 4.75
C LYS A 189 -9.14 -2.64 3.72
N ARG A 190 -7.88 -2.72 4.14
CA ARG A 190 -6.71 -2.58 3.26
C ARG A 190 -6.75 -3.59 2.11
N HIS A 191 -7.01 -4.86 2.39
CA HIS A 191 -7.00 -5.91 1.36
C HIS A 191 -8.19 -5.84 0.41
N VAL A 192 -9.39 -5.52 0.90
CA VAL A 192 -10.55 -5.31 -0.01
C VAL A 192 -10.33 -4.09 -0.89
N PHE A 193 -9.72 -3.02 -0.36
CA PHE A 193 -9.41 -1.83 -1.14
C PHE A 193 -8.32 -2.11 -2.18
N LYS A 194 -7.22 -2.77 -1.80
CA LYS A 194 -6.20 -3.24 -2.77
C LYS A 194 -6.81 -4.07 -3.90
N ARG A 195 -7.77 -4.95 -3.58
CA ARG A 195 -8.50 -5.74 -4.59
C ARG A 195 -9.34 -4.84 -5.50
N ALA A 196 -10.06 -3.87 -4.93
CA ALA A 196 -10.85 -2.92 -5.71
C ALA A 196 -9.97 -2.11 -6.67
N LEU A 197 -8.82 -1.62 -6.19
CA LEU A 197 -7.85 -0.88 -7.00
C LEU A 197 -7.39 -1.66 -8.23
N LYS A 198 -7.15 -2.98 -8.10
CA LYS A 198 -6.71 -3.85 -9.22
C LYS A 198 -7.74 -3.93 -10.36
N ASN A 199 -9.00 -3.61 -10.09
CA ASN A 199 -10.08 -3.63 -11.08
C ASN A 199 -10.35 -2.25 -11.72
N LEU A 200 -9.68 -1.19 -11.26
CA LEU A 200 -9.81 0.14 -11.83
C LEU A 200 -8.91 0.30 -13.06
N ILE A 201 -9.42 0.98 -14.08
CA ILE A 201 -8.64 1.34 -15.27
C ILE A 201 -7.71 2.50 -14.90
N ALA A 202 -6.41 2.30 -15.02
CA ALA A 202 -5.42 3.34 -14.77
C ALA A 202 -4.73 3.76 -16.07
N PRO A 203 -4.78 5.04 -16.46
CA PRO A 203 -3.95 5.54 -17.55
C PRO A 203 -2.46 5.33 -17.24
N PRO A 204 -1.61 5.04 -18.24
CA PRO A 204 -0.17 4.90 -18.02
C PRO A 204 0.42 6.14 -17.35
N HIS A 205 1.29 5.93 -16.37
CA HIS A 205 1.97 7.00 -15.61
C HIS A 205 1.04 7.93 -14.80
N SER A 206 -0.24 7.55 -14.62
CA SER A 206 -1.15 8.24 -13.71
C SER A 206 -0.86 7.92 -12.25
N LEU A 207 -1.33 8.79 -11.34
CA LEU A 207 -1.28 8.55 -9.89
C LEU A 207 -1.95 7.22 -9.49
N MET A 208 -3.05 6.85 -10.18
CA MET A 208 -3.71 5.55 -10.00
C MET A 208 -2.79 4.39 -10.38
N SER A 209 -2.12 4.47 -11.53
CA SER A 209 -1.23 3.41 -12.00
C SER A 209 -0.04 3.21 -11.05
N GLU A 210 0.48 4.31 -10.50
CA GLU A 210 1.56 4.27 -9.53
C GLU A 210 1.11 3.62 -8.20
N LEU A 211 -0.11 3.93 -7.74
CA LEU A 211 -0.68 3.35 -6.51
C LEU A 211 -0.95 1.85 -6.68
N GLN A 212 -1.49 1.46 -7.82
CA GLN A 212 -1.67 0.05 -8.19
C GLN A 212 -0.34 -0.69 -8.23
N GLN A 213 0.71 -0.07 -8.80
CA GLN A 213 2.04 -0.66 -8.89
C GLN A 213 2.67 -0.84 -7.50
N ALA A 214 2.72 0.21 -6.67
CA ALA A 214 3.30 0.14 -5.33
C ALA A 214 2.60 -0.92 -4.44
N THR A 215 1.27 -0.98 -4.49
CA THR A 215 0.51 -1.97 -3.70
C THR A 215 0.67 -3.40 -4.23
N LYS A 216 0.91 -3.58 -5.53
CA LYS A 216 1.15 -4.88 -6.16
C LYS A 216 2.56 -5.41 -5.88
N ASP A 217 3.58 -4.56 -5.94
CA ASP A 217 4.97 -4.99 -5.81
C ASP A 217 5.26 -5.59 -4.43
N ILE A 218 4.74 -4.95 -3.37
CA ILE A 218 4.87 -5.50 -2.02
C ILE A 218 4.08 -6.81 -1.84
N ASP A 219 2.88 -6.92 -2.42
CA ASP A 219 2.10 -8.17 -2.39
C ASP A 219 2.91 -9.31 -3.05
N ILE A 220 3.50 -9.05 -4.23
CA ILE A 220 4.32 -10.04 -4.95
C ILE A 220 5.52 -10.47 -4.11
N ALA A 221 6.25 -9.52 -3.52
CA ALA A 221 7.42 -9.82 -2.70
C ALA A 221 7.08 -10.68 -1.47
N LEU A 222 6.00 -10.34 -0.77
CA LEU A 222 5.52 -11.10 0.39
C LEU A 222 5.06 -12.53 0.01
N PHE A 223 4.37 -12.68 -1.13
CA PHE A 223 3.87 -14.00 -1.57
C PHE A 223 4.94 -14.89 -2.20
N ASN A 224 5.91 -14.31 -2.91
CA ASN A 224 7.01 -15.08 -3.51
C ASN A 224 7.96 -15.61 -2.44
N HIS A 225 8.30 -14.80 -1.44
CA HIS A 225 9.12 -15.23 -0.30
C HIS A 225 8.52 -16.47 0.39
N ASN A 226 7.20 -16.48 0.62
CA ASN A 226 6.54 -17.59 1.30
C ASN A 226 6.37 -18.86 0.44
N ARG A 227 6.37 -18.75 -0.89
CA ARG A 227 6.34 -19.93 -1.78
C ARG A 227 7.63 -20.73 -1.71
N GLU A 228 8.78 -20.06 -1.63
CA GLU A 228 10.09 -20.71 -1.67
C GLU A 228 10.39 -21.49 -0.37
N PHE A 229 9.96 -20.99 0.79
CA PHE A 229 10.04 -21.74 2.06
C PHE A 229 9.08 -22.93 2.14
N SER A 230 7.96 -22.89 1.40
CA SER A 230 6.97 -23.99 1.39
C SER A 230 7.40 -25.19 0.54
N THR A 231 8.33 -25.02 -0.40
CA THR A 231 8.89 -26.10 -1.23
C THR A 231 10.10 -26.82 -0.63
N GLN A 232 10.56 -26.40 0.55
CA GLN A 232 11.67 -27.03 1.28
C GLN A 232 11.22 -27.80 2.53
N ALA A 233 9.90 -28.01 2.73
CA ALA A 233 9.32 -28.77 3.84
C ALA A 233 8.73 -30.11 3.40
#